data_AF-A0A3D4YSK0-F1
#
_entry.id   AF-A0A3D4YSK0-F1
#
_cell.length_a   1.000
_cell.length_b   1.000
_cell.length_c   1.000
_cell.angle_alpha   90.00
_cell.angle_beta   90.00
_cell.angle_gamma   90.00
#
_symmetry.space_group_name_H-M   'P 1'
#
loop_
_entity.id
_entity.type
_entity.pdbx_description
1 polymer ?
#
loop_
_entity_poly.entity_id
_entity_poly.type
_entity_poly.pdbx_seq_one_letter_code
_entity_poly.pdbx_strand_id
1 'polypeptide(L)'
;MLEVLVAVETAALFIGFPLLFLFVRERVKNLARETTDKALADYKHTQDQTLAQITAGHQRRLHEFGLFAQRRNEVYAETYSLFEKARGGYASHFDSLISTRDFSDSPEADLRNLAKNLRRITEGERESLTNALDMNRRDEAGKIANEIYERDSLRRANDAFGEFRGAWVLHALYFSADVNGILTEGSRVLAHLSVFAHEVIEEGHRARPTPTDRKSRLDYVTQTDEISARLRLAMRAEMQPAPQ
;
A
#
# COMPACT_ATOMS: atom_id res chain seq x y z
N MET A 1 46.95 -79.73 57.96
CA MET A 1 47.30 -78.70 56.95
C MET A 1 46.22 -78.55 55.87
N LEU A 2 45.68 -79.64 55.31
CA LEU A 2 44.61 -79.57 54.30
C LEU A 2 43.32 -78.89 54.80
N GLU A 3 42.87 -79.18 56.02
CA GLU A 3 41.63 -78.61 56.57
C GLU A 3 41.72 -77.08 56.79
N VAL A 4 42.89 -76.58 57.18
CA VAL A 4 43.13 -75.14 57.35
C VAL A 4 43.11 -74.43 56.00
N LEU A 5 43.64 -75.07 54.95
CA LEU A 5 43.61 -74.52 53.59
C LEU A 5 42.17 -74.42 53.07
N VAL A 6 41.36 -75.48 53.26
CA VAL A 6 39.94 -75.51 52.86
C VAL A 6 39.11 -74.49 53.65
N ALA A 7 39.38 -74.33 54.95
CA ALA A 7 38.70 -73.32 55.78
C ALA A 7 39.05 -71.88 55.36
N VAL A 8 40.29 -71.62 54.95
CA VAL A 8 40.71 -70.30 54.46
C VAL A 8 40.13 -70.01 53.07
N GLU A 9 40.09 -70.97 52.16
CA GLU A 9 39.45 -70.82 50.84
C GLU A 9 37.95 -70.58 50.95
N THR A 10 37.27 -71.34 51.82
CA THR A 10 35.83 -71.17 52.04
C THR A 10 35.51 -69.83 52.71
N ALA A 11 36.32 -69.38 53.68
CA ALA A 11 36.18 -68.03 54.26
C ALA A 11 36.45 -66.92 53.23
N ALA A 12 37.45 -67.08 52.36
CA ALA A 12 37.75 -66.13 51.29
C ALA A 12 36.61 -66.04 50.26
N LEU A 13 35.94 -67.15 49.94
CA LEU A 13 34.75 -67.16 49.09
C LEU A 13 33.55 -66.51 49.79
N PHE A 14 33.29 -66.83 51.06
CA PHE A 14 32.15 -66.30 51.83
C PHE A 14 32.26 -64.80 52.10
N ILE A 15 33.47 -64.25 52.23
CA ILE A 15 33.69 -62.82 52.50
C ILE A 15 33.99 -62.05 51.20
N GLY A 16 34.81 -62.62 50.32
CA GLY A 16 35.24 -61.99 49.08
C GLY A 16 34.13 -61.86 48.05
N PHE A 17 33.25 -62.86 47.91
CA PHE A 17 32.17 -62.81 46.93
C PHE A 17 31.13 -61.71 47.24
N PRO A 18 30.63 -61.54 48.48
CA PRO A 18 29.74 -60.41 48.81
C PRO A 18 30.38 -59.05 48.62
N LEU A 19 31.68 -58.89 48.93
CA LEU A 19 32.41 -57.65 48.72
C LEU A 19 32.57 -57.33 47.23
N LEU A 20 32.96 -58.32 46.42
CA LEU A 20 33.03 -58.17 44.96
C LEU A 20 31.65 -57.82 44.38
N PHE A 21 30.60 -58.50 44.84
CA PHE A 21 29.24 -58.25 44.41
C PHE A 21 28.79 -56.83 44.75
N LEU A 22 29.06 -56.35 45.98
CA LEU A 22 28.80 -54.96 46.39
C LEU A 22 29.57 -53.96 45.52
N PHE A 23 30.84 -54.22 45.24
CA PHE A 23 31.66 -53.37 44.40
C PHE A 23 31.11 -53.29 42.97
N VAL A 24 30.80 -54.43 42.35
CA VAL A 24 30.20 -54.49 41.00
C VAL A 24 28.85 -53.78 40.98
N ARG A 25 28.00 -54.04 41.97
CA ARG A 25 26.69 -53.39 42.10
C ARG A 25 26.82 -51.87 42.16
N GLU A 26 27.72 -51.34 42.99
CA GLU A 26 27.90 -49.89 43.12
C GLU A 26 28.52 -49.29 41.86
N ARG A 27 29.41 -50.02 41.18
CA ARG A 27 29.96 -49.60 39.89
C ARG A 27 28.89 -49.53 38.79
N VAL A 28 28.03 -50.55 38.69
CA VAL A 28 26.91 -50.59 37.73
C VAL A 28 25.92 -49.48 38.04
N LYS A 29 25.59 -49.26 39.31
CA LYS A 29 24.70 -48.17 39.75
C LYS A 29 25.26 -46.79 39.43
N ASN A 30 26.56 -46.58 39.62
CA ASN A 30 27.22 -45.31 39.29
C ASN A 30 27.26 -45.08 37.78
N LEU A 31 27.57 -46.12 36.98
CA LEU A 31 27.52 -46.04 35.52
C LEU A 31 26.10 -45.75 35.03
N ALA A 32 25.09 -46.45 35.57
CA ALA A 32 23.69 -46.22 35.22
C ALA A 32 23.23 -44.80 35.59
N ARG A 33 23.65 -44.26 36.74
CA ARG A 33 23.39 -42.86 37.11
C ARG A 33 24.05 -41.89 36.14
N GLU A 34 25.33 -42.08 35.83
CA GLU A 34 26.05 -41.19 34.94
C GLU A 34 25.44 -41.17 33.52
N THR A 35 24.99 -42.32 33.01
CA THR A 35 24.31 -42.37 31.71
C THR A 35 22.93 -41.73 31.76
N THR A 36 22.14 -41.94 32.82
CA THR A 36 20.84 -41.27 32.97
C THR A 36 20.98 -39.76 33.15
N ASP A 37 21.97 -39.31 33.90
CA ASP A 37 22.22 -37.89 34.15
C ASP A 37 22.68 -37.18 32.88
N LYS A 38 23.56 -37.83 32.09
CA LYS A 38 23.96 -37.33 30.76
C LYS A 38 22.77 -37.27 29.82
N ALA A 39 21.98 -38.34 29.72
CA ALA A 39 20.80 -38.36 28.86
C ALA A 39 19.77 -37.30 29.26
N LEU A 40 19.59 -37.06 30.56
CA LEU A 40 18.71 -36.00 31.07
C LEU A 40 19.26 -34.61 30.75
N ALA A 41 20.56 -34.40 30.91
CA ALA A 41 21.22 -33.14 30.56
C ALA A 41 21.13 -32.84 29.06
N ASP A 42 21.37 -33.84 28.21
CA ASP A 42 21.26 -33.71 26.75
C ASP A 42 19.81 -33.44 26.32
N TYR A 43 18.84 -34.13 26.95
CA TYR A 43 17.43 -33.88 26.71
C TYR A 43 17.02 -32.46 27.09
N LYS A 44 17.43 -32.00 28.28
CA LYS A 44 17.18 -30.63 28.73
C LYS A 44 17.81 -29.61 27.80
N HIS A 45 19.06 -29.83 27.39
CA HIS A 45 19.75 -28.95 26.46
C HIS A 45 19.04 -28.87 25.11
N THR A 46 18.61 -30.01 24.57
CA THR A 46 17.84 -30.09 23.31
C THR A 46 16.50 -29.37 23.44
N GLN A 47 15.82 -29.54 24.57
CA GLN A 47 14.57 -28.85 24.88
C GLN A 47 14.77 -27.33 24.95
N ASP A 48 15.80 -26.87 25.65
CA ASP A 48 16.14 -25.44 25.77
C ASP A 48 16.48 -24.83 24.41
N GLN A 49 17.25 -25.54 23.57
CA GLN A 49 17.52 -25.13 22.19
C GLN A 49 16.25 -25.04 21.35
N THR A 50 15.35 -26.02 21.47
CA THR A 50 14.08 -26.05 20.75
C THR A 50 13.19 -24.88 21.16
N LEU A 51 13.09 -24.60 22.46
CA LEU A 51 12.35 -23.45 22.98
C LEU A 51 12.95 -22.13 22.48
N ALA A 52 14.28 -21.99 22.52
CA ALA A 52 14.95 -20.80 22.00
C ALA A 52 14.66 -20.56 20.51
N GLN A 53 14.66 -21.62 19.69
CA GLN A 53 14.30 -21.54 18.26
C GLN A 53 12.85 -21.12 18.05
N ILE A 54 11.91 -21.69 18.82
CA ILE A 54 10.49 -21.34 18.75
C ILE A 54 10.28 -19.87 19.14
N THR A 55 10.90 -19.41 20.23
CA THR A 55 10.81 -18.02 20.69
C THR A 55 11.40 -17.05 19.67
N ALA A 56 12.58 -17.35 19.12
CA ALA A 56 13.21 -16.53 18.08
C ALA A 56 12.35 -16.47 16.80
N GLY A 57 11.79 -17.62 16.39
CA GLY A 57 10.87 -17.68 15.25
C GLY A 57 9.59 -16.86 15.47
N HIS A 58 9.04 -16.88 16.69
CA HIS A 58 7.87 -16.09 17.04
C HIS A 58 8.19 -14.58 17.03
N GLN A 59 9.31 -14.17 17.62
CA GLN A 59 9.77 -12.77 17.61
C GLN A 59 10.00 -12.25 16.18
N ARG A 60 10.63 -13.07 15.32
CA ARG A 60 10.84 -12.73 13.92
C ARG A 60 9.51 -12.51 13.20
N ARG A 61 8.54 -13.41 13.36
CA ARG A 61 7.21 -13.25 12.76
C ARG A 61 6.55 -11.97 13.23
N LEU A 62 6.52 -11.71 14.55
CA LEU A 62 5.95 -10.47 15.10
C LEU A 62 6.59 -9.22 14.48
N HIS A 63 7.91 -9.21 14.35
CA HIS A 63 8.64 -8.12 13.72
C HIS A 63 8.29 -7.96 12.22
N GLU A 64 8.28 -9.05 11.45
CA GLU A 64 7.89 -9.05 10.03
C GLU A 64 6.44 -8.59 9.84
N PHE A 65 5.51 -9.03 10.69
CA PHE A 65 4.12 -8.56 10.70
C PHE A 65 4.04 -7.07 11.02
N GLY A 66 4.82 -6.58 11.98
CA GLY A 66 4.88 -5.16 12.32
C GLY A 66 5.35 -4.31 11.14
N LEU A 67 6.44 -4.71 10.48
CA LEU A 67 6.96 -4.03 9.29
C LEU A 67 5.95 -4.03 8.14
N PHE A 68 5.30 -5.16 7.89
CA PHE A 68 4.28 -5.26 6.85
C PHE A 68 3.08 -4.36 7.15
N ALA A 69 2.58 -4.36 8.39
CA ALA A 69 1.47 -3.53 8.80
C ALA A 69 1.79 -2.02 8.67
N GLN A 70 3.00 -1.62 9.08
CA GLN A 70 3.47 -0.25 8.89
C GLN A 70 3.48 0.12 7.40
N ARG A 71 4.10 -0.72 6.55
CA ARG A 71 4.20 -0.44 5.12
C ARG A 71 2.84 -0.36 4.44
N ARG A 72 1.91 -1.23 4.84
CA ARG A 72 0.53 -1.20 4.37
C ARG A 72 -0.16 0.14 4.69
N ASN A 73 0.03 0.67 5.90
CA ASN A 73 -0.58 1.95 6.30
C ASN A 73 -0.03 3.12 5.47
N GLU A 74 1.29 3.15 5.24
CA GLU A 74 1.94 4.14 4.36
C GLU A 74 1.37 4.08 2.94
N VAL A 75 1.31 2.87 2.39
CA VAL A 75 0.77 2.60 1.06
C VAL A 75 -0.71 3.03 0.94
N TYR A 76 -1.51 2.77 1.97
CA TYR A 76 -2.93 3.17 1.99
C TYR A 76 -3.07 4.69 1.96
N ALA A 77 -2.32 5.39 2.82
CA ALA A 77 -2.34 6.84 2.88
C ALA A 77 -1.88 7.48 1.55
N GLU A 78 -0.80 6.96 0.96
CA GLU A 78 -0.26 7.45 -0.31
C GLU A 78 -1.26 7.26 -1.46
N THR A 79 -1.76 6.03 -1.65
CA THR A 79 -2.71 5.75 -2.74
C THR A 79 -4.02 6.51 -2.55
N TYR A 80 -4.52 6.65 -1.32
CA TYR A 80 -5.70 7.47 -1.03
C TYR A 80 -5.47 8.95 -1.36
N SER A 81 -4.31 9.50 -1.00
CA SER A 81 -3.97 10.89 -1.31
C SER A 81 -3.92 11.13 -2.82
N LEU A 82 -3.37 10.19 -3.59
CA LEU A 82 -3.31 10.30 -5.05
C LEU A 82 -4.70 10.16 -5.69
N PHE A 83 -5.54 9.28 -5.16
CA PHE A 83 -6.95 9.19 -5.56
C PHE A 83 -7.68 10.52 -5.33
N GLU A 84 -7.55 11.12 -4.14
CA GLU A 84 -8.17 12.41 -3.81
C GLU A 84 -7.65 13.55 -4.70
N LYS A 85 -6.35 13.54 -5.05
CA LYS A 85 -5.77 14.50 -5.97
C LYS A 85 -6.37 14.37 -7.37
N ALA A 86 -6.51 13.15 -7.89
CA ALA A 86 -7.15 12.89 -9.17
C ALA A 86 -8.62 13.32 -9.16
N ARG A 87 -9.36 12.94 -8.11
CA ARG A 87 -10.75 13.32 -7.88
C ARG A 87 -10.95 14.84 -7.87
N GLY A 88 -10.16 15.55 -7.05
CA GLY A 88 -10.19 17.01 -6.96
C GLY A 88 -9.81 17.69 -8.29
N GLY A 89 -8.89 17.10 -9.05
CA GLY A 89 -8.54 17.56 -10.39
C GLY A 89 -9.72 17.54 -11.35
N TYR A 90 -10.45 16.42 -11.43
CA TYR A 90 -11.66 16.34 -12.25
C TYR A 90 -12.79 17.22 -11.73
N ALA A 91 -13.04 17.23 -10.41
CA ALA A 91 -14.06 18.08 -9.81
C ALA A 91 -13.82 19.56 -10.17
N SER A 92 -12.59 20.05 -10.03
CA SER A 92 -12.22 21.42 -10.42
C SER A 92 -12.37 21.67 -11.92
N HIS A 93 -12.05 20.70 -12.77
CA HIS A 93 -12.23 20.82 -14.22
C HIS A 93 -13.72 20.91 -14.58
N PHE A 94 -14.56 20.03 -14.05
CA PHE A 94 -16.00 20.07 -14.32
C PHE A 94 -16.69 21.28 -13.71
N ASP A 95 -16.23 21.78 -12.56
CA ASP A 95 -16.71 23.04 -12.01
C ASP A 95 -16.37 24.23 -12.92
N SER A 96 -15.20 24.22 -13.58
CA SER A 96 -14.85 25.24 -14.60
C SER A 96 -15.67 25.14 -15.88
N LEU A 97 -16.22 23.96 -16.22
CA LEU A 97 -17.15 23.80 -17.34
C LEU A 97 -18.57 24.29 -16.99
N ILE A 98 -18.93 24.29 -15.70
CA ILE A 98 -20.22 24.78 -15.21
C ILE A 98 -20.17 26.30 -14.98
N SER A 99 -19.08 26.77 -14.38
CA SER A 99 -18.74 28.19 -14.25
C SER A 99 -17.79 28.58 -15.38
N THR A 100 -18.35 28.88 -16.56
CA THR A 100 -17.54 29.37 -17.68
C THR A 100 -16.79 30.62 -17.24
N ARG A 101 -15.48 30.50 -17.03
CA ARG A 101 -14.60 31.66 -17.08
C ARG A 101 -14.75 32.25 -18.47
N ASP A 102 -14.92 33.55 -18.53
CA ASP A 102 -14.99 34.25 -19.81
C ASP A 102 -13.76 35.15 -19.91
N PHE A 103 -12.82 34.77 -20.78
CA PHE A 103 -11.65 35.58 -21.08
C PHE A 103 -11.94 36.66 -22.15
N SER A 104 -13.16 36.73 -22.71
CA SER A 104 -13.51 37.71 -23.75
C SER A 104 -13.34 39.15 -23.28
N ASP A 105 -13.67 39.41 -22.01
CA ASP A 105 -13.53 40.74 -21.38
C ASP A 105 -12.21 40.92 -20.61
N SER A 106 -11.32 39.93 -20.67
CA SER A 106 -10.06 39.99 -19.90
C SER A 106 -9.08 41.02 -20.48
N PRO A 107 -8.35 41.74 -19.62
CA PRO A 107 -7.23 42.59 -20.05
C PRO A 107 -6.21 41.82 -20.89
N GLU A 108 -5.63 42.48 -21.91
CA GLU A 108 -4.63 41.86 -22.78
C GLU A 108 -3.41 41.36 -21.97
N ALA A 109 -3.01 42.13 -20.95
CA ALA A 109 -1.94 41.74 -20.04
C ALA A 109 -2.20 40.38 -19.37
N ASP A 110 -3.45 40.08 -19.02
CA ASP A 110 -3.83 38.81 -18.39
C ASP A 110 -3.77 37.65 -19.38
N LEU A 111 -4.21 37.87 -20.63
CA LEU A 111 -4.09 36.90 -21.71
C LEU A 111 -2.62 36.60 -22.05
N ARG A 112 -1.77 37.62 -22.09
CA ARG A 112 -0.32 37.46 -22.27
C ARG A 112 0.34 36.76 -21.09
N ASN A 113 -0.12 37.03 -19.86
CA ASN A 113 0.33 36.32 -18.68
C ASN A 113 -0.08 34.84 -18.72
N LEU A 114 -1.29 34.52 -19.19
CA LEU A 114 -1.77 33.16 -19.36
C LEU A 114 -0.89 32.39 -20.35
N ALA A 115 -0.58 32.97 -21.52
CA ALA A 115 0.33 32.39 -22.52
C ALA A 115 1.74 32.09 -21.99
N LYS A 116 2.24 32.91 -21.04
CA LYS A 116 3.58 32.78 -20.46
C LYS A 116 3.63 31.81 -19.28
N ASN A 117 2.61 31.82 -18.42
CA ASN A 117 2.66 31.19 -17.11
C ASN A 117 2.00 29.80 -17.06
N LEU A 118 1.17 29.44 -18.05
CA LEU A 118 0.61 28.09 -18.11
C LEU A 118 1.70 27.07 -18.44
N ARG A 119 1.98 26.18 -17.47
CA ARG A 119 3.07 25.21 -17.55
C ARG A 119 2.85 24.13 -18.61
N ARG A 120 1.60 23.78 -18.91
CA ARG A 120 1.26 22.69 -19.84
C ARG A 120 0.64 23.18 -21.16
N ILE A 121 0.87 24.45 -21.52
CA ILE A 121 0.50 24.97 -22.84
C ILE A 121 1.48 24.45 -23.90
N THR A 122 0.95 24.00 -25.05
CA THR A 122 1.78 23.62 -26.20
C THR A 122 2.28 24.87 -26.94
N GLU A 123 3.35 24.73 -27.73
CA GLU A 123 3.85 25.88 -28.50
C GLU A 123 2.80 26.40 -29.50
N GLY A 124 2.09 25.51 -30.20
CA GLY A 124 1.03 25.90 -31.13
C GLY A 124 -0.16 26.61 -30.46
N GLU A 125 -0.54 26.21 -29.25
CA GLU A 125 -1.56 26.91 -28.45
C GLU A 125 -1.07 28.32 -28.05
N ARG A 126 0.19 28.44 -27.64
CA ARG A 126 0.81 29.73 -27.30
C ARG A 126 0.84 30.66 -28.52
N GLU A 127 1.34 30.17 -29.65
CA GLU A 127 1.40 30.93 -30.90
C GLU A 127 0.02 31.39 -31.36
N SER A 128 -0.98 30.52 -31.29
CA SER A 128 -2.36 30.86 -31.66
C SER A 128 -2.91 32.02 -30.82
N LEU A 129 -2.69 31.97 -29.51
CA LEU A 129 -3.12 33.03 -28.59
C LEU A 129 -2.34 34.33 -28.83
N THR A 130 -1.02 34.27 -28.99
CA THR A 130 -0.21 35.49 -29.25
C THR A 130 -0.55 36.12 -30.58
N ASN A 131 -0.76 35.32 -31.63
CA ASN A 131 -1.14 35.83 -32.95
C ASN A 131 -2.51 36.54 -32.90
N ALA A 132 -3.50 35.97 -32.21
CA ALA A 132 -4.80 36.61 -32.03
C ALA A 132 -4.70 37.96 -31.29
N LEU A 133 -3.85 38.03 -30.26
CA LEU A 133 -3.56 39.26 -29.52
C LEU A 133 -2.85 40.30 -30.39
N ASP A 134 -1.83 39.90 -31.14
CA ASP A 134 -1.03 40.81 -31.98
C ASP A 134 -1.83 41.33 -33.19
N MET A 135 -2.82 40.57 -33.66
CA MET A 135 -3.81 41.01 -34.65
C MET A 135 -4.97 41.84 -34.07
N ASN A 136 -4.93 42.16 -32.77
CA ASN A 136 -5.99 42.88 -32.04
C ASN A 136 -7.38 42.22 -32.13
N ARG A 137 -7.42 40.88 -32.21
CA ARG A 137 -8.66 40.09 -32.26
C ARG A 137 -9.02 39.60 -30.86
N ARG A 138 -9.49 40.52 -30.03
CA ARG A 138 -9.68 40.28 -28.58
C ARG A 138 -10.65 39.14 -28.27
N ASP A 139 -11.80 39.11 -28.94
CA ASP A 139 -12.81 38.06 -28.74
C ASP A 139 -12.28 36.67 -29.14
N GLU A 140 -11.48 36.60 -30.20
CA GLU A 140 -10.84 35.37 -30.65
C GLU A 140 -9.78 34.91 -29.63
N ALA A 141 -8.95 35.83 -29.14
CA ALA A 141 -7.97 35.56 -28.11
C ALA A 141 -8.61 35.10 -26.80
N GLY A 142 -9.75 35.68 -26.40
CA GLY A 142 -10.51 35.24 -25.23
C GLY A 142 -11.02 33.80 -25.36
N LYS A 143 -11.56 33.43 -26.53
CA LYS A 143 -11.99 32.04 -26.81
C LYS A 143 -10.82 31.06 -26.76
N ILE A 144 -9.71 31.39 -27.42
CA ILE A 144 -8.50 30.57 -27.42
C ILE A 144 -7.96 30.41 -25.99
N ALA A 145 -7.95 31.48 -25.20
CA ALA A 145 -7.51 31.44 -23.80
C ALA A 145 -8.40 30.53 -22.93
N ASN A 146 -9.73 30.56 -23.15
CA ASN A 146 -10.67 29.68 -22.47
C ASN A 146 -10.36 28.21 -22.80
N GLU A 147 -10.19 27.88 -24.08
CA GLU A 147 -9.88 26.52 -24.52
C GLU A 147 -8.54 26.02 -23.95
N ILE A 148 -7.52 26.86 -23.97
CA ILE A 148 -6.22 26.54 -23.40
C ILE A 148 -6.34 26.27 -21.90
N TYR A 149 -7.10 27.10 -21.18
CA TYR A 149 -7.30 26.93 -19.74
C TYR A 149 -8.04 25.62 -19.42
N GLU A 150 -9.10 25.29 -20.18
CA GLU A 150 -9.85 24.03 -20.03
C GLU A 150 -8.96 22.82 -20.30
N ARG A 151 -8.18 22.86 -21.39
CA ARG A 151 -7.22 21.80 -21.74
C ARG A 151 -6.11 21.64 -20.72
N ASP A 152 -5.53 22.74 -20.22
CA ASP A 152 -4.54 22.68 -19.13
C ASP A 152 -5.16 21.98 -17.93
N SER A 153 -6.35 22.41 -17.49
CA SER A 153 -7.04 21.82 -16.35
C SER A 153 -7.28 20.32 -16.50
N LEU A 154 -7.73 19.88 -17.68
CA LEU A 154 -7.90 18.45 -17.99
C LEU A 154 -6.56 17.69 -17.97
N ARG A 155 -5.51 18.26 -18.56
CA ARG A 155 -4.15 17.66 -18.52
C ARG A 155 -3.70 17.46 -17.06
N ARG A 156 -3.96 18.42 -16.16
CA ARG A 156 -3.61 18.25 -14.72
C ARG A 156 -4.40 17.12 -14.06
N ALA A 157 -5.70 17.00 -14.37
CA ALA A 157 -6.54 15.94 -13.84
C ALA A 157 -6.09 14.56 -14.33
N ASN A 158 -5.77 14.45 -15.62
CA ASN A 158 -5.25 13.23 -16.24
C ASN A 158 -3.88 12.83 -15.68
N ASP A 159 -2.97 13.77 -15.46
CA ASP A 159 -1.66 13.49 -14.84
C ASP A 159 -1.83 12.94 -13.42
N ALA A 160 -2.70 13.57 -12.61
CA ALA A 160 -3.01 13.09 -11.26
C ALA A 160 -3.67 11.70 -11.28
N PHE A 161 -4.53 11.43 -12.27
CA PHE A 161 -5.11 10.11 -12.47
C PHE A 161 -4.06 9.06 -12.86
N GLY A 162 -3.10 9.43 -13.71
CA GLY A 162 -1.95 8.61 -14.08
C GLY A 162 -1.09 8.24 -12.86
N GLU A 163 -0.77 9.22 -12.02
CA GLU A 163 -0.05 9.01 -10.75
C GLU A 163 -0.80 8.03 -9.83
N PHE A 164 -2.10 8.24 -9.66
CA PHE A 164 -2.96 7.34 -8.89
C PHE A 164 -2.94 5.91 -9.42
N ARG A 165 -3.13 5.72 -10.74
CA ARG A 165 -3.12 4.38 -11.34
C ARG A 165 -1.78 3.69 -11.19
N GLY A 166 -0.68 4.43 -11.36
CA GLY A 166 0.67 3.92 -11.15
C GLY A 166 0.86 3.42 -9.72
N ALA A 167 0.52 4.24 -8.73
CA ALA A 167 0.61 3.86 -7.33
C ALA A 167 -0.29 2.66 -7.00
N TRP A 168 -1.55 2.65 -7.47
CA TRP A 168 -2.47 1.53 -7.22
C TRP A 168 -1.90 0.20 -7.74
N VAL A 169 -1.35 0.15 -8.95
CA VAL A 169 -0.74 -1.06 -9.51
C VAL A 169 0.49 -1.50 -8.71
N LEU A 170 1.38 -0.55 -8.37
CA LEU A 170 2.58 -0.85 -7.59
C LEU A 170 2.26 -1.35 -6.17
N HIS A 171 1.14 -0.91 -5.61
CA HIS A 171 0.72 -1.17 -4.25
C HIS A 171 -0.25 -2.34 -4.11
N ALA A 172 -0.59 -3.02 -5.22
CA ALA A 172 -1.62 -4.06 -5.28
C ALA A 172 -1.47 -5.15 -4.20
N LEU A 173 -0.23 -5.52 -3.83
CA LEU A 173 0.06 -6.58 -2.86
C LEU A 173 -0.31 -6.22 -1.41
N TYR A 174 -0.51 -4.93 -1.11
CA TYR A 174 -0.81 -4.45 0.23
C TYR A 174 -2.31 -4.28 0.47
N PHE A 175 -3.12 -4.26 -0.59
CA PHE A 175 -4.57 -4.05 -0.49
C PHE A 175 -5.29 -5.36 -0.19
N SER A 176 -6.31 -5.29 0.67
CA SER A 176 -7.33 -6.33 0.75
C SER A 176 -8.16 -6.40 -0.53
N ALA A 177 -8.92 -7.48 -0.69
CA ALA A 177 -9.87 -7.61 -1.78
C ALA A 177 -10.93 -6.49 -1.78
N ASP A 178 -11.37 -6.06 -0.60
CA ASP A 178 -12.40 -5.02 -0.43
C ASP A 178 -11.87 -3.65 -0.85
N VAL A 179 -10.69 -3.25 -0.34
CA VAL A 179 -10.05 -1.99 -0.71
C VAL A 179 -9.72 -1.98 -2.20
N ASN A 180 -9.19 -3.09 -2.74
CA ASN A 180 -8.90 -3.19 -4.16
C ASN A 180 -10.16 -3.12 -5.04
N GLY A 181 -11.28 -3.68 -4.58
CA GLY A 181 -12.57 -3.57 -5.26
C GLY A 181 -13.05 -2.12 -5.35
N ILE A 182 -12.96 -1.37 -4.24
CA ILE A 182 -13.33 0.06 -4.20
C ILE A 182 -12.39 0.89 -5.10
N LEU A 183 -11.08 0.62 -5.08
CA LEU A 183 -10.11 1.30 -5.94
C LEU A 183 -10.36 1.02 -7.43
N THR A 184 -10.77 -0.21 -7.78
CA THR A 184 -11.15 -0.58 -9.15
C THR A 184 -12.37 0.20 -9.61
N GLU A 185 -13.39 0.32 -8.76
CA GLU A 185 -14.58 1.12 -9.01
C GLU A 185 -14.21 2.60 -9.21
N GLY A 186 -13.42 3.17 -8.29
CA GLY A 186 -12.92 4.54 -8.37
C GLY A 186 -12.13 4.80 -9.65
N SER A 187 -11.22 3.89 -10.03
CA SER A 187 -10.46 4.01 -11.28
C SER A 187 -11.35 3.97 -12.51
N ARG A 188 -12.43 3.17 -12.52
CA ARG A 188 -13.37 3.13 -13.63
C ARG A 188 -14.13 4.45 -13.74
N VAL A 189 -14.63 5.00 -12.64
CA VAL A 189 -15.33 6.28 -12.63
C VAL A 189 -14.41 7.42 -13.09
N LEU A 190 -13.18 7.50 -12.57
CA LEU A 190 -12.20 8.49 -13.00
C LEU A 190 -11.81 8.34 -14.49
N ALA A 191 -11.73 7.11 -15.01
CA ALA A 191 -11.50 6.87 -16.42
C ALA A 191 -12.66 7.37 -17.30
N HIS A 192 -13.92 7.16 -16.87
CA HIS A 192 -15.07 7.72 -17.57
C HIS A 192 -15.05 9.25 -17.58
N LEU A 193 -14.70 9.89 -16.46
CA LEU A 193 -14.53 11.34 -16.37
C LEU A 193 -13.44 11.85 -17.34
N SER A 194 -12.36 11.08 -17.51
CA SER A 194 -11.28 11.38 -18.46
C SER A 194 -11.74 11.39 -19.92
N VAL A 195 -12.41 10.31 -20.35
CA VAL A 195 -12.92 10.15 -21.72
C VAL A 195 -13.96 11.23 -22.01
N PHE A 196 -14.91 11.39 -21.09
CA PHE A 196 -15.98 12.35 -21.24
C PHE A 196 -15.47 13.80 -21.31
N ALA A 197 -14.48 14.17 -20.50
CA ALA A 197 -13.89 15.51 -20.58
C ALA A 197 -13.18 15.76 -21.92
N HIS A 198 -12.57 14.71 -22.50
CA HIS A 198 -11.95 14.81 -23.82
C HIS A 198 -12.99 15.03 -24.93
N GLU A 199 -14.07 14.24 -24.93
CA GLU A 199 -15.20 14.39 -25.87
C GLU A 199 -15.79 15.79 -25.80
N VAL A 200 -15.94 16.37 -24.61
CA VAL A 200 -16.50 17.72 -24.45
C VAL A 200 -15.60 18.82 -25.03
N ILE A 201 -14.28 18.68 -24.91
CA ILE A 201 -13.35 19.65 -25.48
C ILE A 201 -13.32 19.52 -27.02
N GLU A 202 -13.43 18.29 -27.55
CA GLU A 202 -13.42 18.08 -29.01
C GLU A 202 -14.77 18.42 -29.67
N GLU A 203 -15.89 18.08 -29.03
CA GLU A 203 -17.26 18.33 -29.51
C GLU A 203 -17.79 19.72 -29.16
N GLY A 204 -17.22 20.37 -28.14
CA GLY A 204 -17.56 21.74 -27.70
C GLY A 204 -17.41 22.80 -28.80
N HIS A 205 -16.74 22.47 -29.90
CA HIS A 205 -16.71 23.28 -31.12
C HIS A 205 -18.00 23.23 -31.95
N ARG A 206 -18.98 22.36 -31.64
CA ARG A 206 -20.23 22.20 -32.41
C ARG A 206 -21.52 22.28 -31.61
N ALA A 207 -21.54 21.98 -30.31
CA ALA A 207 -22.77 22.04 -29.50
C ALA A 207 -22.50 22.39 -28.03
N ARG A 208 -23.33 23.27 -27.45
CA ARG A 208 -23.35 23.46 -25.98
C ARG A 208 -23.77 22.15 -25.32
N PRO A 209 -23.12 21.73 -24.22
CA PRO A 209 -23.51 20.50 -23.52
C PRO A 209 -24.96 20.59 -23.07
N THR A 210 -25.71 19.52 -23.32
CA THR A 210 -27.12 19.46 -22.99
C THR A 210 -27.30 19.44 -21.45
N PRO A 211 -28.48 19.81 -20.93
CA PRO A 211 -28.78 19.66 -19.51
C PRO A 211 -28.58 18.21 -19.00
N THR A 212 -28.82 17.23 -19.86
CA THR A 212 -28.59 15.80 -19.59
C THR A 212 -27.11 15.52 -19.37
N ASP A 213 -26.24 16.04 -20.23
CA ASP A 213 -24.78 15.88 -20.12
C ASP A 213 -24.24 16.51 -18.83
N ARG A 214 -24.80 17.65 -18.43
CA ARG A 214 -24.43 18.31 -17.16
C ARG A 214 -24.85 17.49 -15.95
N LYS A 215 -26.03 16.89 -15.97
CA LYS A 215 -26.51 16.03 -14.89
C LYS A 215 -25.63 14.79 -14.75
N SER A 216 -25.34 14.10 -15.85
CA SER A 216 -24.47 12.93 -15.84
C SER A 216 -23.06 13.24 -15.32
N ARG A 217 -22.49 14.42 -15.62
CA ARG A 217 -21.21 14.86 -15.04
C ARG A 217 -21.27 14.97 -13.53
N LEU A 218 -22.30 15.64 -13.03
CA LEU A 218 -22.48 15.85 -11.59
C LEU A 218 -22.70 14.52 -10.87
N ASP A 219 -23.42 13.59 -11.50
CA ASP A 219 -23.63 12.24 -10.99
C ASP A 219 -22.30 11.48 -10.85
N TYR A 220 -21.42 11.51 -11.86
CA TYR A 220 -20.11 10.87 -11.77
C TYR A 220 -19.19 11.53 -10.73
N VAL A 221 -19.18 12.87 -10.63
CA VAL A 221 -18.42 13.57 -9.59
C VAL A 221 -18.94 13.18 -8.21
N THR A 222 -20.26 13.14 -8.01
CA THR A 222 -20.88 12.70 -6.76
C THR A 222 -20.53 11.24 -6.44
N GLN A 223 -20.51 10.37 -7.45
CA GLN A 223 -20.10 8.98 -7.28
C GLN A 223 -18.65 8.87 -6.78
N THR A 224 -17.75 9.76 -7.23
CA THR A 224 -16.38 9.79 -6.69
C THR A 224 -16.30 10.20 -5.21
N ASP A 225 -17.23 11.02 -4.72
CA ASP A 225 -17.32 11.37 -3.28
C ASP A 225 -17.74 10.16 -2.45
N GLU A 226 -18.73 9.41 -2.92
CA GLU A 226 -19.19 8.18 -2.26
C GLU A 226 -18.06 7.13 -2.20
N ILE A 227 -17.33 6.96 -3.31
CA ILE A 227 -16.17 6.07 -3.38
C ILE A 227 -15.07 6.53 -2.42
N SER A 228 -14.78 7.84 -2.34
CA SER A 228 -13.82 8.39 -1.38
C SER A 228 -14.19 8.06 0.06
N ALA A 229 -15.47 8.24 0.42
CA ALA A 229 -15.97 7.94 1.75
C ALA A 229 -15.85 6.45 2.09
N ARG A 230 -16.26 5.58 1.17
CA ARG A 230 -16.13 4.12 1.31
C ARG A 230 -14.67 3.68 1.44
N LEU A 231 -13.79 4.23 0.60
CA LEU A 231 -12.36 3.92 0.61
C LEU A 231 -11.72 4.31 1.95
N ARG A 232 -12.02 5.52 2.44
CA ARG A 232 -11.55 6.00 3.75
C ARG A 232 -12.02 5.10 4.89
N LEU A 233 -13.28 4.68 4.87
CA LEU A 233 -13.84 3.79 5.90
C LEU A 233 -13.19 2.39 5.86
N ALA A 234 -13.08 1.79 4.67
CA ALA A 234 -12.47 0.47 4.49
C ALA A 234 -10.99 0.46 4.93
N MET A 235 -10.21 1.45 4.46
CA MET A 235 -8.81 1.60 4.85
C MET A 235 -8.67 1.82 6.35
N ARG A 236 -9.53 2.64 6.97
CA ARG A 236 -9.51 2.87 8.43
C ARG A 236 -9.83 1.59 9.21
N ALA A 237 -10.82 0.81 8.76
CA ALA A 237 -11.19 -0.44 9.42
C ALA A 237 -10.03 -1.44 9.44
N GLU A 238 -9.26 -1.53 8.35
CA GLU A 238 -8.12 -2.43 8.25
C GLU A 238 -6.87 -1.96 9.00
N MET A 239 -6.74 -0.65 9.22
CA MET A 239 -5.67 -0.06 10.00
C MET A 239 -5.87 -0.21 11.51
N GLN A 240 -7.09 -0.50 11.98
CA GLN A 240 -7.34 -0.75 13.39
C GLN A 240 -6.83 -2.15 13.79
N PRO A 241 -6.12 -2.28 14.93
CA PRO A 241 -5.74 -3.58 15.44
C PRO A 241 -7.00 -4.40 15.72
N ALA A 242 -7.02 -5.66 15.26
CA ALA A 242 -8.12 -6.56 15.58
C ALA A 242 -8.31 -6.62 17.11
N PRO A 243 -9.55 -6.54 17.62
CA PRO A 243 -9.79 -6.71 19.05
C PRO A 243 -9.24 -8.07 19.49
N GLN A 244 -8.36 -8.04 20.49
CA GLN A 244 -7.76 -9.24 21.10
C GLN A 244 -8.79 -10.00 21.94
#